data_AF-A0A2V7SIQ5-F1
#
_entry.id   AF-A0A2V7SIQ5-F1
#
_cell.length_a   1.000
_cell.length_b   1.000
_cell.length_c   1.000
_cell.angle_alpha   90.00
_cell.angle_beta   90.00
_cell.angle_gamma   90.00
#
_symmetry.space_group_name_H-M   'P 1'
#
loop_
_entity.id
_entity.type
_entity.pdbx_description
1 polymer ?
#
loop_
_entity_poly.entity_id
_entity_poly.type
_entity_poly.pdbx_seq_one_letter_code
_entity_poly.pdbx_strand_id
1 'polypeptide(L)'
;MTHSDSTPGAPRGFALALLLVASMLGTFIPRVAAAQSDAPDCIAIVAEMLKPTPSAGTIRASAGCPSSGPVTLANRWTQRGGRGPTERDALVEASSWVRDARLYDAVSTVVRDVSYPIADRLAGMRVLVAYADEGFRVSQQGEALSARPARVATQADGPPPVDGRIPMRSTMREEVKREMARLASGDRDPDMRRSAQRACATLGCAVPAKGK
;
A
#
# COMPACT_ATOMS: atom_id res chain seq x y z
N MET A 1 44.72 -79.65 15.37
CA MET A 1 44.25 -81.05 15.27
C MET A 1 42.85 -81.11 15.88
N THR A 2 41.94 -81.76 15.14
CA THR A 2 40.70 -82.43 15.54
C THR A 2 39.52 -81.65 16.12
N HIS A 3 38.42 -81.74 15.35
CA HIS A 3 37.01 -81.56 15.66
C HIS A 3 36.52 -82.23 16.94
N SER A 4 35.42 -81.71 17.51
CA SER A 4 34.13 -82.45 17.48
C SER A 4 32.93 -81.58 17.84
N ASP A 5 31.87 -81.87 17.10
CA ASP A 5 30.51 -81.33 17.09
C ASP A 5 29.76 -81.42 18.41
N SER A 6 28.80 -80.49 18.60
CA SER A 6 27.38 -80.81 18.81
C SER A 6 26.53 -79.53 18.85
N THR A 7 25.51 -79.47 17.99
CA THR A 7 24.37 -78.52 17.99
C THR A 7 23.09 -79.29 18.40
N PRO A 8 21.88 -78.70 18.53
CA PRO A 8 21.49 -77.30 18.76
C PRO A 8 20.40 -77.12 19.86
N GLY A 9 20.31 -75.91 20.42
CA GLY A 9 19.16 -75.44 21.20
C GLY A 9 18.87 -73.98 20.84
N ALA A 10 17.64 -73.74 20.37
CA ALA A 10 17.12 -72.58 19.62
C ALA A 10 17.33 -71.17 20.25
N PRO A 11 17.11 -70.09 19.47
CA PRO A 11 18.00 -68.94 19.42
C PRO A 11 17.64 -67.73 20.29
N ARG A 12 18.68 -66.91 20.47
CA ARG A 12 18.70 -65.58 21.05
C ARG A 12 17.91 -64.57 20.21
N GLY A 13 17.24 -63.69 20.95
CA GLY A 13 17.22 -62.23 20.83
C GLY A 13 17.69 -61.50 19.56
N PHE A 14 16.95 -60.40 19.35
CA PHE A 14 17.31 -59.13 18.73
C PHE A 14 17.15 -58.93 17.22
N ALA A 15 16.43 -57.84 16.96
CA ALA A 15 16.55 -56.90 15.86
C ALA A 15 16.07 -57.37 14.49
N LEU A 16 14.86 -56.92 14.15
CA LEU A 16 14.64 -56.22 12.89
C LEU A 16 13.52 -55.21 13.08
N ALA A 17 13.94 -54.01 13.45
CA ALA A 17 13.19 -52.78 13.22
C ALA A 17 13.06 -52.60 11.71
N LEU A 18 11.84 -52.62 11.19
CA LEU A 18 11.48 -51.97 9.93
C LEU A 18 9.97 -52.06 9.73
N LEU A 19 9.43 -50.98 9.18
CA LEU A 19 8.08 -50.83 8.62
C LEU A 19 6.99 -50.45 9.64
N LEU A 20 6.80 -49.14 9.80
CA LEU A 20 5.57 -48.43 9.39
C LEU A 20 5.61 -46.98 9.93
N VAL A 21 6.44 -46.12 9.32
CA VAL A 21 6.17 -44.68 9.39
C VAL A 21 5.13 -44.39 8.31
N ALA A 22 3.87 -44.53 8.70
CA ALA A 22 2.73 -44.12 7.91
C ALA A 22 2.74 -42.59 7.78
N SER A 23 3.13 -42.13 6.60
CA SER A 23 2.37 -41.17 5.79
C SER A 23 1.58 -40.09 6.55
N MET A 24 2.27 -39.01 6.93
CA MET A 24 1.69 -37.66 6.84
C MET A 24 2.74 -36.69 6.30
N LEU A 25 3.20 -36.95 5.06
CA LEU A 25 3.59 -35.86 4.17
C LEU A 25 2.30 -35.10 3.83
N GLY A 26 1.87 -34.26 4.75
CA GLY A 26 0.91 -33.22 4.45
C GLY A 26 1.46 -32.45 3.26
N THR A 27 0.76 -32.58 2.14
CA THR A 27 1.00 -31.86 0.91
C THR A 27 0.84 -30.37 1.17
N PHE A 28 1.86 -29.73 1.72
CA PHE A 28 2.12 -28.34 1.43
C PHE A 28 2.55 -28.31 -0.03
N ILE A 29 1.58 -28.32 -0.94
CA ILE A 29 1.79 -27.74 -2.25
C ILE A 29 2.16 -26.30 -1.90
N PRO A 30 3.42 -25.85 -2.11
CA PRO A 30 3.66 -24.43 -2.11
C PRO A 30 2.70 -23.91 -3.18
N ARG A 31 1.68 -23.14 -2.77
CA ARG A 31 1.04 -22.23 -3.71
C ARG A 31 2.19 -21.38 -4.20
N VAL A 32 2.77 -21.78 -5.33
CA VAL A 32 3.60 -20.92 -6.14
C VAL A 32 2.68 -19.75 -6.37
N ALA A 33 2.90 -18.66 -5.62
CA ALA A 33 2.32 -17.39 -5.96
C ALA A 33 2.76 -17.20 -7.40
N ALA A 34 1.85 -17.45 -8.34
CA ALA A 34 2.09 -17.10 -9.72
C ALA A 34 2.33 -15.60 -9.64
N ALA A 35 3.59 -15.20 -9.80
CA ALA A 35 3.93 -13.83 -10.09
C ALA A 35 3.29 -13.57 -11.45
N GLN A 36 2.00 -13.23 -11.44
CA GLN A 36 1.31 -12.82 -12.63
C GLN A 36 2.02 -11.54 -13.06
N SER A 37 2.86 -11.68 -14.09
CA SER A 37 3.51 -10.54 -14.71
C SER A 37 2.39 -9.62 -15.17
N ASP A 38 2.49 -8.34 -14.84
CA ASP A 38 1.54 -7.38 -15.39
C ASP A 38 1.51 -7.48 -16.93
N ALA A 39 0.40 -7.03 -17.53
CA ALA A 39 0.30 -6.94 -18.98
C ALA A 39 1.50 -6.15 -19.57
N PRO A 40 1.92 -6.45 -20.81
CA PRO A 40 3.07 -5.77 -21.45
C PRO A 40 3.01 -4.23 -21.37
N ASP A 41 1.81 -3.65 -21.44
CA ASP A 41 1.60 -2.20 -21.34
C ASP A 41 2.01 -1.65 -19.97
N CYS A 42 1.81 -2.41 -18.89
CA CYS A 42 2.24 -2.01 -17.55
C CYS A 42 3.76 -2.03 -17.40
N ILE A 43 4.46 -2.93 -18.07
CA ILE A 43 5.93 -2.92 -18.09
C ILE A 43 6.44 -1.64 -18.77
N ALA A 44 5.82 -1.24 -19.89
CA ALA A 44 6.17 0.01 -20.57
C ALA A 44 5.88 1.24 -19.70
N ILE A 45 4.76 1.26 -18.99
CA ILE A 45 4.42 2.32 -18.03
C ILE A 45 5.45 2.38 -16.90
N VAL A 46 5.84 1.23 -16.33
CA VAL A 46 6.87 1.15 -15.28
C VAL A 46 8.20 1.71 -15.79
N ALA A 47 8.64 1.29 -16.97
CA ALA A 47 9.90 1.75 -17.57
C ALA A 47 9.90 3.28 -17.76
N GLU A 48 8.79 3.84 -18.23
CA GLU A 48 8.64 5.29 -18.39
C GLU A 48 8.64 6.02 -17.04
N MET A 49 7.99 5.45 -16.01
CA MET A 49 7.95 6.01 -14.65
C MET A 49 9.31 6.07 -13.95
N LEU A 50 10.29 5.28 -14.41
CA LEU A 50 11.66 5.32 -13.90
C LEU A 50 12.48 6.50 -14.47
N LYS A 51 11.97 7.20 -15.49
CA LYS A 51 12.65 8.39 -16.02
C LYS A 51 12.67 9.52 -14.98
N PRO A 52 13.65 10.45 -15.04
CA PRO A 52 13.69 11.60 -14.14
C PRO A 52 12.43 12.45 -14.17
N THR A 53 11.80 12.60 -15.34
CA THR A 53 10.59 13.39 -15.58
C THR A 53 9.59 12.58 -16.42
N PRO A 54 8.84 11.64 -15.81
CA PRO A 54 7.83 10.87 -16.52
C PRO A 54 6.67 11.78 -16.93
N SER A 55 6.00 11.42 -18.02
CA SER A 55 4.86 12.21 -18.49
C SER A 55 3.68 12.11 -17.50
N ALA A 56 2.89 13.18 -17.40
CA ALA A 56 1.67 13.16 -16.59
C ALA A 56 0.67 12.09 -17.05
N GLY A 57 0.63 11.79 -18.35
CA GLY A 57 -0.18 10.70 -18.90
C GLY A 57 0.26 9.33 -18.37
N THR A 58 1.58 9.09 -18.33
CA THR A 58 2.16 7.86 -17.79
C THR A 58 1.85 7.68 -16.31
N ILE A 59 1.97 8.76 -15.51
CA ILE A 59 1.64 8.72 -14.08
C ILE A 59 0.18 8.30 -13.89
N ARG A 60 -0.76 8.90 -14.63
CA ARG A 60 -2.18 8.51 -14.57
C ARG A 60 -2.41 7.08 -15.02
N ALA A 61 -1.80 6.67 -16.13
CA ALA A 61 -1.92 5.32 -16.67
C ALA A 61 -1.44 4.25 -15.67
N SER A 62 -0.45 4.57 -14.83
CA SER A 62 0.05 3.63 -13.80
C SER A 62 -1.02 3.19 -12.80
N ALA A 63 -2.07 3.98 -12.57
CA ALA A 63 -3.19 3.58 -11.71
C ALA A 63 -3.98 2.37 -12.26
N GLY A 64 -3.92 2.14 -13.58
CA GLY A 64 -4.51 0.99 -14.26
C GLY A 64 -3.74 -0.31 -14.08
N CYS A 65 -2.51 -0.27 -13.57
CA CYS A 65 -1.66 -1.45 -13.36
C CYS A 65 -1.84 -2.01 -11.94
N PRO A 66 -2.47 -3.17 -11.74
CA PRO A 66 -2.86 -3.61 -10.40
C PRO A 66 -1.70 -3.95 -9.48
N SER A 67 -0.66 -4.62 -9.99
CA SER A 67 0.49 -5.07 -9.19
C SER A 67 1.58 -4.01 -9.15
N SER A 68 2.09 -3.59 -10.32
CA SER A 68 3.18 -2.61 -10.41
C SER A 68 2.77 -1.15 -10.22
N GLY A 69 1.52 -0.79 -10.47
CA GLY A 69 1.04 0.59 -10.36
C GLY A 69 1.26 1.20 -8.97
N PRO A 70 0.71 0.60 -7.90
CA PRO A 70 0.90 1.08 -6.54
C PRO A 70 2.38 1.24 -6.15
N VAL A 71 3.22 0.26 -6.52
CA VAL A 71 4.66 0.26 -6.21
C VAL A 71 5.38 1.39 -6.95
N THR A 72 5.05 1.58 -8.22
CA THR A 72 5.65 2.62 -9.06
C THR A 72 5.26 4.01 -8.59
N LEU A 73 3.99 4.21 -8.23
CA LEU A 73 3.52 5.46 -7.62
C LEU A 73 4.18 5.72 -6.27
N ALA A 74 4.32 4.69 -5.42
CA ALA A 74 4.97 4.80 -4.11
C ALA A 74 6.44 5.21 -4.25
N ASN A 75 7.17 4.58 -5.18
CA ASN A 75 8.55 4.94 -5.51
C ASN A 75 8.63 6.39 -6.00
N ARG A 76 7.70 6.82 -6.86
CA ARG A 76 7.70 8.20 -7.37
C ARG A 76 7.43 9.24 -6.29
N TRP A 77 6.53 8.95 -5.34
CA TRP A 77 6.28 9.81 -4.17
C TRP A 77 7.52 9.97 -3.28
N THR A 78 8.27 8.91 -3.09
CA THR A 78 9.44 8.88 -2.20
C THR A 78 10.74 9.29 -2.89
N GLN A 79 10.74 9.37 -4.22
CA GLN A 79 11.86 9.88 -4.99
C GLN A 79 12.14 11.34 -4.61
N ARG A 80 13.41 11.60 -4.23
CA ARG A 80 13.91 12.93 -3.93
C ARG A 80 14.21 13.70 -5.21
N GLY A 81 13.97 15.00 -5.19
CA GLY A 81 14.13 15.89 -6.34
C GLY A 81 12.94 16.81 -6.47
N GLY A 82 13.13 17.94 -7.17
CA GLY A 82 12.02 18.85 -7.46
C GLY A 82 11.05 18.23 -8.45
N ARG A 83 9.77 18.15 -8.09
CA ARG A 83 8.69 17.83 -9.03
C ARG A 83 7.99 19.09 -9.50
N GLY A 84 7.70 19.14 -10.80
CA GLY A 84 6.89 20.19 -11.39
C GLY A 84 5.42 20.11 -10.94
N PRO A 85 4.64 21.21 -11.05
CA PRO A 85 3.22 21.21 -10.71
C PRO A 85 2.41 20.13 -11.43
N THR A 86 2.59 20.00 -12.76
CA THR A 86 1.87 19.01 -13.58
C THR A 86 2.11 17.57 -13.14
N GLU A 87 3.34 17.27 -12.74
CA GLU A 87 3.69 15.94 -12.25
C GLU A 87 3.03 15.65 -10.89
N ARG A 88 3.04 16.66 -10.01
CA ARG A 88 2.41 16.59 -8.69
C ARG A 88 0.89 16.38 -8.80
N ASP A 89 0.23 17.10 -9.69
CA ASP A 89 -1.22 16.96 -9.89
C ASP A 89 -1.57 15.57 -10.43
N ALA A 90 -0.80 15.06 -11.39
CA ALA A 90 -0.97 13.70 -11.90
C ALA A 90 -0.74 12.64 -10.82
N LEU A 91 0.24 12.84 -9.92
CA LEU A 91 0.47 11.94 -8.78
C LEU A 91 -0.70 11.95 -7.80
N VAL A 92 -1.25 13.11 -7.47
CA VAL A 92 -2.41 13.20 -6.58
C VAL A 92 -3.60 12.48 -7.19
N GLU A 93 -3.91 12.77 -8.45
CA GLU A 93 -5.00 12.14 -9.18
C GLU A 93 -4.82 10.62 -9.19
N ALA A 94 -3.73 10.11 -9.77
CA ALA A 94 -3.48 8.68 -9.90
C ALA A 94 -3.50 7.97 -8.54
N SER A 95 -2.88 8.55 -7.52
CA SER A 95 -2.82 7.92 -6.19
C SER A 95 -4.17 7.88 -5.51
N SER A 96 -5.00 8.92 -5.66
CA SER A 96 -6.34 8.96 -5.03
C SER A 96 -7.26 7.83 -5.50
N TRP A 97 -7.06 7.33 -6.73
CA TRP A 97 -7.80 6.18 -7.28
C TRP A 97 -7.24 4.82 -6.83
N VAL A 98 -5.96 4.76 -6.42
CA VAL A 98 -5.26 3.53 -6.09
C VAL A 98 -5.21 3.34 -4.58
N ARG A 99 -6.17 2.60 -4.04
CA ARG A 99 -6.23 2.31 -2.60
C ARG A 99 -5.40 1.07 -2.24
N ASP A 100 -4.08 1.25 -2.17
CA ASP A 100 -3.11 0.23 -1.78
C ASP A 100 -2.33 0.65 -0.52
N ALA A 101 -2.12 -0.28 0.41
CA ALA A 101 -1.43 0.01 1.67
C ALA A 101 0.02 0.49 1.49
N ARG A 102 0.75 -0.02 0.50
CA ARG A 102 2.15 0.38 0.21
C ARG A 102 2.21 1.83 -0.25
N LEU A 103 1.27 2.21 -1.12
CA LEU A 103 1.15 3.58 -1.61
C LEU A 103 0.75 4.53 -0.49
N TYR A 104 -0.16 4.12 0.39
CA TYR A 104 -0.48 4.88 1.61
C TYR A 104 0.76 5.15 2.46
N ASP A 105 1.59 4.13 2.74
CA ASP A 105 2.78 4.29 3.57
C ASP A 105 3.82 5.24 2.95
N ALA A 106 4.02 5.16 1.63
CA ALA A 106 4.88 6.08 0.90
C ALA A 106 4.37 7.54 0.98
N VAL A 107 3.09 7.76 0.71
CA VAL A 107 2.48 9.10 0.78
C VAL A 107 2.52 9.65 2.20
N SER A 108 2.21 8.81 3.20
CA SER A 108 2.27 9.17 4.62
C SER A 108 3.68 9.61 5.05
N THR A 109 4.70 8.90 4.55
CA THR A 109 6.11 9.26 4.76
C THR A 109 6.41 10.66 4.21
N VAL A 110 6.01 10.96 2.97
CA VAL A 110 6.20 12.28 2.35
C VAL A 110 5.53 13.38 3.16
N VAL A 111 4.28 13.17 3.58
CA VAL A 111 3.53 14.17 4.37
C VAL A 111 4.21 14.48 5.70
N ARG A 112 4.73 13.46 6.37
CA ARG A 112 5.35 13.57 7.71
C ARG A 112 6.74 14.18 7.70
N ASP A 113 7.53 13.87 6.69
CA ASP A 113 8.95 14.23 6.63
C ASP A 113 9.14 15.66 6.12
N VAL A 114 9.62 16.54 7.02
CA VAL A 114 9.84 17.96 6.76
C VAL A 114 10.96 18.25 5.75
N SER A 115 11.77 17.24 5.39
CA SER A 115 12.79 17.38 4.35
C SER A 115 12.21 17.35 2.93
N TYR A 116 10.95 16.95 2.75
CA TYR A 116 10.26 17.08 1.46
C TYR A 116 9.80 18.52 1.21
N PRO A 117 9.79 18.99 -0.05
CA PRO A 117 9.23 20.28 -0.42
C PRO A 117 7.78 20.44 0.06
N ILE A 118 7.44 21.63 0.57
CA ILE A 118 6.10 21.89 1.14
C ILE A 118 4.96 21.55 0.18
N ALA A 119 5.14 21.84 -1.10
CA ALA A 119 4.14 21.56 -2.13
C ALA A 119 3.88 20.05 -2.29
N ASP A 120 4.91 19.22 -2.16
CA ASP A 120 4.76 17.76 -2.23
C ASP A 120 4.08 17.21 -0.97
N ARG A 121 4.41 17.76 0.20
CA ARG A 121 3.75 17.42 1.48
C ARG A 121 2.26 17.76 1.43
N LEU A 122 1.90 18.94 0.91
CA LEU A 122 0.51 19.36 0.73
C LEU A 122 -0.25 18.48 -0.27
N ALA A 123 0.39 18.09 -1.37
CA ALA A 123 -0.19 17.18 -2.34
C ALA A 123 -0.42 15.78 -1.76
N GLY A 124 0.57 15.23 -1.04
CA GLY A 124 0.41 13.96 -0.33
C GLY A 124 -0.74 14.01 0.68
N MET A 125 -0.90 15.14 1.38
CA MET A 125 -2.00 15.34 2.32
C MET A 125 -3.36 15.24 1.63
N ARG A 126 -3.52 15.77 0.40
CA ARG A 126 -4.77 15.63 -0.38
C ARG A 126 -5.09 14.16 -0.67
N VAL A 127 -4.09 13.36 -1.00
CA VAL A 127 -4.26 11.91 -1.23
C VAL A 127 -4.68 11.19 0.06
N LEU A 128 -4.04 11.49 1.19
CA LEU A 128 -4.43 10.90 2.48
C LEU A 128 -5.88 11.23 2.85
N VAL A 129 -6.31 12.47 2.64
CA VAL A 129 -7.70 12.89 2.86
C VAL A 129 -8.66 12.13 1.95
N ALA A 130 -8.33 11.98 0.66
CA ALA A 130 -9.11 11.19 -0.29
C ALA A 130 -9.25 9.71 0.13
N TYR A 131 -8.23 9.13 0.76
CA TYR A 131 -8.36 7.78 1.30
C TYR A 131 -9.31 7.71 2.50
N ALA A 132 -9.36 8.74 3.34
CA ALA A 132 -10.17 8.78 4.56
C ALA A 132 -11.64 9.19 4.35
N ASP A 133 -11.93 9.88 3.25
CA ASP A 133 -13.28 10.30 2.84
C ASP A 133 -13.58 9.81 1.42
N GLU A 134 -14.36 8.72 1.31
CA GLU A 134 -14.70 8.11 0.01
C GLU A 134 -15.57 9.02 -0.88
N GLY A 135 -16.19 10.06 -0.29
CA GLY A 135 -16.90 11.11 -1.03
C GLY A 135 -16.00 12.23 -1.55
N PHE A 136 -14.74 12.28 -1.12
CA PHE A 136 -13.76 13.27 -1.55
C PHE A 136 -13.05 12.79 -2.81
N ARG A 137 -13.35 13.44 -3.94
CA ARG A 137 -12.68 13.17 -5.21
C ARG A 137 -11.79 14.35 -5.58
N VAL A 138 -10.56 14.06 -5.97
CA VAL A 138 -9.66 15.07 -6.56
C VAL A 138 -9.93 15.11 -8.07
N SER A 139 -10.25 16.29 -8.60
CA SER A 139 -10.49 16.45 -10.04
C SER A 139 -9.18 16.30 -10.84
N GLN A 140 -9.30 16.10 -12.17
CA GLN A 140 -8.13 16.05 -13.07
C GLN A 140 -7.32 17.36 -13.09
N GLN A 141 -7.87 18.47 -12.58
CA GLN A 141 -7.18 19.76 -12.43
C GLN A 141 -6.57 19.97 -11.02
N GLY A 142 -6.54 18.93 -10.17
CA GLY A 142 -5.99 19.02 -8.82
C GLY A 142 -6.88 19.77 -7.83
N GLU A 143 -8.12 20.08 -8.21
CA GLU A 143 -9.09 20.72 -7.32
C GLU A 143 -9.75 19.68 -6.40
N ALA A 144 -9.79 20.01 -5.11
CA ALA A 144 -10.49 19.24 -4.09
C ALA A 144 -11.99 19.51 -4.20
N LEU A 145 -12.76 18.57 -4.75
CA LEU A 145 -14.21 18.69 -4.82
C LEU A 145 -14.83 17.88 -3.67
N SER A 146 -15.42 18.58 -2.70
CA SER A 146 -16.29 17.96 -1.71
C SER A 146 -17.68 17.80 -2.32
N ALA A 147 -18.01 16.59 -2.77
CA ALA A 147 -19.37 16.29 -3.17
C ALA A 147 -20.21 16.09 -1.90
N ARG A 148 -21.13 17.03 -1.62
CA ARG A 148 -22.15 16.86 -0.58
C ARG A 148 -22.94 15.59 -0.94
N PRO A 149 -23.02 14.57 -0.07
CA PRO A 149 -23.61 13.29 -0.44
C PRO A 149 -25.11 13.47 -0.67
N ALA A 150 -25.55 13.37 -1.93
CA ALA A 150 -26.94 13.10 -2.22
C ALA A 150 -27.29 11.74 -1.61
N ARG A 151 -28.42 11.68 -0.90
CA ARG A 151 -28.93 10.46 -0.27
C ARG A 151 -28.97 9.30 -1.28
N VAL A 152 -28.19 8.26 -0.98
CA VAL A 152 -28.33 6.84 -1.36
C VAL A 152 -28.69 6.57 -2.82
N ALA A 153 -27.66 6.30 -3.62
CA ALA A 153 -27.69 5.15 -4.52
C ALA A 153 -26.69 4.14 -3.96
N THR A 154 -27.15 2.92 -3.74
CA THR A 154 -26.37 1.76 -3.31
C THR A 154 -25.25 1.51 -4.32
N GLN A 155 -24.06 2.08 -4.09
CA GLN A 155 -22.84 1.69 -4.80
C GLN A 155 -22.01 0.81 -3.87
N ALA A 156 -22.60 -0.33 -3.52
CA ALA A 156 -21.85 -1.49 -3.08
C ALA A 156 -21.24 -2.11 -4.34
N ASP A 157 -20.18 -1.50 -4.84
CA ASP A 157 -19.21 -2.10 -5.76
C ASP A 157 -17.96 -1.23 -5.65
N GLY A 158 -17.24 -1.44 -4.54
CA GLY A 158 -15.81 -1.15 -4.56
C GLY A 158 -15.20 -1.90 -5.75
N PRO A 159 -14.14 -1.38 -6.40
CA PRO A 159 -13.48 -2.12 -7.47
C PRO A 159 -13.20 -3.54 -6.98
N PRO A 160 -13.47 -4.58 -7.79
CA PRO A 160 -13.25 -5.96 -7.38
C PRO A 160 -11.82 -6.09 -6.84
N PRO A 161 -11.57 -6.96 -5.85
CA PRO A 161 -10.21 -7.18 -5.35
C PRO A 161 -9.35 -7.58 -6.54
N VAL A 162 -8.53 -6.64 -7.00
CA VAL A 162 -7.64 -6.88 -8.13
C VAL A 162 -6.43 -7.60 -7.58
N ASP A 163 -6.17 -8.80 -8.09
CA ASP A 163 -4.99 -9.57 -7.74
C ASP A 163 -3.73 -8.68 -7.86
N GLY A 164 -2.94 -8.63 -6.79
CA GLY A 164 -1.71 -7.82 -6.71
C GLY A 164 -1.81 -6.52 -5.89
N ARG A 165 -3.02 -6.05 -5.54
CA ARG A 165 -3.19 -4.92 -4.61
C ARG A 165 -3.19 -5.38 -3.15
N ILE A 166 -2.53 -4.62 -2.29
CA ILE A 166 -2.55 -4.84 -0.84
C ILE A 166 -3.69 -4.03 -0.24
N PRO A 167 -4.68 -4.66 0.43
CA PRO A 167 -5.83 -3.96 0.96
C PRO A 167 -5.43 -2.93 2.00
N MET A 168 -6.15 -1.81 2.02
CA MET A 168 -6.00 -0.80 3.06
C MET A 168 -6.32 -1.39 4.44
N ARG A 169 -5.59 -0.93 5.46
CA ARG A 169 -5.88 -1.24 6.86
C ARG A 169 -7.25 -0.70 7.24
N SER A 170 -8.01 -1.46 8.03
CA SER A 170 -9.31 -1.01 8.55
C SER A 170 -9.21 0.24 9.43
N THR A 171 -8.04 0.49 10.03
CA THR A 171 -7.74 1.66 10.86
C THR A 171 -7.32 2.89 10.08
N MET A 172 -7.15 2.81 8.75
CA MET A 172 -6.55 3.87 7.93
C MET A 172 -7.28 5.21 8.10
N ARG A 173 -8.62 5.23 8.13
CA ARG A 173 -9.38 6.47 8.30
C ARG A 173 -9.02 7.18 9.62
N GLU A 174 -8.95 6.43 10.72
CA GLU A 174 -8.60 6.99 12.02
C GLU A 174 -7.11 7.37 12.10
N GLU A 175 -6.23 6.65 11.41
CA GLU A 175 -4.82 7.04 11.26
C GLU A 175 -4.68 8.38 10.54
N VAL A 176 -5.39 8.59 9.42
CA VAL A 176 -5.38 9.86 8.69
C VAL A 176 -5.93 10.99 9.55
N LYS A 177 -7.04 10.78 10.27
CA LYS A 177 -7.58 11.79 11.19
C LYS A 177 -6.57 12.22 12.26
N ARG A 178 -5.90 11.26 12.89
CA ARG A 178 -4.84 11.53 13.88
C ARG A 178 -3.68 12.29 13.25
N GLU A 179 -3.29 11.92 12.03
CA GLU A 179 -2.23 12.60 11.30
C GLU A 179 -2.60 14.07 11.01
N MET A 180 -3.81 14.34 10.53
CA MET A 180 -4.28 15.71 10.28
C MET A 180 -4.31 16.53 11.56
N ALA A 181 -4.78 15.98 12.68
CA ALA A 181 -4.77 16.67 13.98
C ALA A 181 -3.34 16.99 14.48
N ARG A 182 -2.39 16.06 14.28
CA ARG A 182 -0.97 16.25 14.61
C ARG A 182 -0.36 17.40 13.77
N LEU A 183 -0.60 17.39 12.46
CA LEU A 183 -0.11 18.44 11.56
C LEU A 183 -0.75 19.80 11.88
N ALA A 184 -2.06 19.82 12.11
CA ALA A 184 -2.83 21.03 12.44
C ALA A 184 -2.33 21.73 13.72
N SER A 185 -1.90 20.95 14.71
CA SER A 185 -1.44 21.47 16.01
C SER A 185 0.04 21.89 16.00
N GLY A 186 0.89 21.16 15.27
CA GLY A 186 2.33 21.22 15.49
C GLY A 186 3.23 21.26 14.25
N ASP A 187 2.72 21.27 13.01
CA ASP A 187 3.61 21.40 11.85
C ASP A 187 4.38 22.72 11.90
N ARG A 188 5.64 22.72 11.47
CA ARG A 188 6.47 23.94 11.46
C ARG A 188 5.97 24.94 10.43
N ASP A 189 5.49 24.43 9.30
CA ASP A 189 5.03 25.24 8.18
C ASP A 189 3.57 25.71 8.40
N PRO A 190 3.29 27.02 8.30
CA PRO A 190 1.96 27.56 8.52
C PRO A 190 0.93 27.09 7.48
N ASP A 191 1.33 26.80 6.24
CA ASP A 191 0.43 26.33 5.19
C ASP A 191 0.02 24.89 5.42
N MET A 192 0.96 24.04 5.86
CA MET A 192 0.62 22.68 6.30
C MET A 192 -0.31 22.70 7.50
N ARG A 193 -0.03 23.53 8.53
CA ARG A 193 -0.94 23.65 9.68
C ARG A 193 -2.36 24.06 9.26
N ARG A 194 -2.49 25.13 8.45
CA ARG A 194 -3.80 25.64 8.00
C ARG A 194 -4.54 24.63 7.13
N SER A 195 -3.83 23.94 6.25
CA SER A 195 -4.44 22.95 5.35
C SER A 195 -4.87 21.70 6.13
N ALA A 196 -4.07 21.26 7.09
CA ALA A 196 -4.42 20.15 7.98
C ALA A 196 -5.60 20.51 8.91
N GLN A 197 -5.70 21.75 9.41
CA GLN A 197 -6.86 22.22 10.18
C GLN A 197 -8.16 22.11 9.37
N ARG A 198 -8.13 22.55 8.10
CA ARG A 198 -9.27 22.43 7.18
C ARG A 198 -9.64 20.97 6.90
N ALA A 199 -8.65 20.14 6.58
CA ALA A 199 -8.85 18.71 6.39
C ALA A 199 -9.43 18.04 7.65
N CYS A 200 -8.92 18.41 8.81
CA CYS A 200 -9.36 17.91 10.10
C CYS A 200 -10.83 18.27 10.39
N ALA A 201 -11.26 19.49 10.05
CA ALA A 201 -12.66 19.90 10.15
C ALA A 201 -13.56 19.07 9.22
N THR A 202 -13.15 18.85 7.96
CA THR A 202 -13.90 18.02 7.00
C THR A 202 -14.01 16.56 7.46
N LEU A 203 -12.93 16.00 7.99
CA LEU A 203 -12.90 14.62 8.46
C LEU A 203 -13.54 14.43 9.84
N GLY A 204 -13.87 15.52 10.54
CA GLY A 204 -14.46 15.51 11.89
C GLY A 204 -13.48 15.07 12.98
N CYS A 205 -12.21 15.44 12.90
CA CYS A 205 -11.26 15.21 14.00
C CYS A 205 -11.26 16.37 15.00
N ALA A 206 -10.92 16.07 16.26
CA ALA A 206 -10.69 17.09 17.29
C ALA A 206 -9.25 17.62 17.18
N VAL A 207 -9.10 18.93 16.95
CA VAL A 207 -7.79 19.59 17.09
C VAL A 207 -7.66 20.06 18.54
N PRO A 208 -6.66 19.58 19.31
CA PRO A 208 -6.45 20.06 20.67
C PRO A 208 -6.16 21.57 20.62
N ALA A 209 -6.94 22.36 21.38
CA ALA A 209 -6.70 23.78 21.51
C ALA A 209 -5.30 24.00 22.09
N LYS A 210 -4.50 24.87 21.47
CA LYS A 210 -3.24 25.30 22.08
C LYS A 210 -3.58 25.98 23.41
N GLY A 211 -3.16 25.37 24.52
CA GLY A 211 -3.24 25.99 25.84
C GLY A 211 -2.64 27.39 25.75
N LYS A 212 -3.43 28.38 26.16
CA LYS A 212 -2.98 29.77 26.28
C LYS A 212 -1.98 29.90 27.43
#